data_AF-X8CE87-F1
#
_entry.id   AF-X8CE87-F1
#
_cell.length_a   1.000
_cell.length_b   1.000
_cell.length_c   1.000
_cell.angle_alpha   90.00
_cell.angle_beta   90.00
_cell.angle_gamma   90.00
#
_symmetry.space_group_name_H-M   'P 1'
#
loop_
_entity.id
_entity.type
_entity.pdbx_description
1 polymer ?
#
loop_
_entity_poly.entity_id
_entity_poly.type
_entity_poly.pdbx_seq_one_letter_code
_entity_poly.pdbx_strand_id
1 'polypeptide(L)' 'MLWWALALGTGVGGNLTAVGASANVVILGIARRADNPISFWEFTRKGALVTVASLALVAIYLWVRYFAFS' A
#
# COMPACT_ATOMS: atom_id res chain seq x y z
N MET A 1 3.71 -6.02 19.81
CA MET A 1 3.70 -6.55 18.43
C MET A 1 2.41 -6.17 17.68
N LEU A 2 1.22 -6.58 18.15
CA LEU A 2 -0.06 -6.37 17.44
C LEU A 2 -0.38 -4.91 17.08
N TRP A 3 -0.23 -3.96 18.02
CA TRP A 3 -0.52 -2.55 17.74
C TRP A 3 0.39 -1.96 16.65
N TRP A 4 1.69 -2.28 16.68
CA TRP A 4 2.66 -1.86 15.65
C TRP A 4 2.37 -2.50 14.29
N ALA A 5 1.99 -3.79 14.28
CA ALA A 5 1.58 -4.48 13.05
C ALA A 5 0.32 -3.86 12.44
N LEU A 6 -0.66 -3.49 13.28
CA LEU A 6 -1.89 -2.82 12.85
C LEU A 6 -1.60 -1.42 12.27
N ALA A 7 -0.83 -0.59 12.98
CA ALA A 7 -0.52 0.77 12.55
C ALA A 7 0.30 0.81 11.25
N LEU A 8 1.28 -0.09 11.10
CA LEU A 8 2.07 -0.18 9.88
C LEU A 8 1.24 -0.81 8.75
N GLY A 9 0.49 -1.87 9.03
CA GLY A 9 -0.36 -2.56 8.06
C GLY A 9 -1.44 -1.65 7.46
N THR A 10 -2.08 -0.80 8.26
CA THR A 10 -3.06 0.18 7.75
C THR A 10 -2.40 1.29 6.94
N GLY A 11 -1.21 1.75 7.35
CA GLY A 11 -0.45 2.78 6.64
C GLY A 11 -0.02 2.38 5.23
N VAL A 12 0.47 1.15 5.03
CA VAL A 12 0.85 0.64 3.69
C VAL A 12 -0.31 -0.03 2.93
N GLY A 13 -1.31 -0.56 3.65
CA GLY A 13 -2.46 -1.27 3.09
C GLY A 13 -3.40 -0.37 2.27
N GLY A 14 -3.45 0.93 2.56
CA GLY A 14 -4.29 1.89 1.81
C GLY A 14 -3.96 2.02 0.31
N ASN A 15 -2.78 1.56 -0.11
CA ASN A 15 -2.34 1.61 -1.52
C ASN A 15 -2.69 0.34 -2.32
N LEU A 16 -3.32 -0.66 -1.69
CA LEU A 16 -3.61 -1.96 -2.31
C LEU A 16 -4.50 -1.83 -3.55
N THR A 17 -5.44 -0.90 -3.53
CA THR A 17 -6.39 -0.67 -4.63
C THR A 17 -6.50 0.81 -4.95
N ALA A 18 -6.98 1.10 -6.15
CA ALA A 18 -7.23 2.46 -6.59
C ALA A 18 -8.31 3.20 -5.77
N VAL A 19 -9.14 2.49 -5.00
CA VAL A 19 -10.12 3.08 -4.06
C VAL A 19 -9.68 3.00 -2.61
N GLY A 20 -8.51 2.41 -2.32
CA GLY A 20 -8.04 2.16 -0.95
C GLY A 20 -7.69 3.43 -0.17
N ALA A 21 -7.41 4.53 -0.87
CA ALA A 21 -7.19 5.84 -0.30
C ALA A 21 -7.82 6.93 -1.18
N SER A 22 -8.30 8.01 -0.56
CA SER A 22 -8.85 9.16 -1.29
C SER A 22 -7.84 9.78 -2.26
N ALA A 23 -6.55 9.76 -1.91
CA ALA A 23 -5.46 10.22 -2.79
C ALA A 23 -5.38 9.43 -4.11
N ASN A 24 -5.63 8.12 -4.08
CA ASN A 24 -5.59 7.26 -5.27
C ASN A 24 -6.74 7.59 -6.23
N VAL A 25 -7.92 7.90 -5.70
CA VAL A 25 -9.07 8.33 -6.51
C VAL A 25 -8.83 9.71 -7.12
N VAL A 26 -8.23 10.63 -6.36
CA VAL A 26 -7.87 11.97 -6.84
C VAL A 26 -6.84 11.89 -7.98
N ILE A 27 -5.78 11.09 -7.85
CA ILE A 27 -4.77 10.98 -8.91
C ILE A 27 -5.34 10.35 -10.19
N LEU A 28 -6.25 9.38 -10.08
CA LEU A 28 -6.98 8.83 -11.23
C LEU A 28 -7.85 9.88 -11.92
N GLY A 29 -8.48 10.76 -11.15
CA GLY A 29 -9.26 11.89 -11.68
C GLY A 29 -8.39 12.91 -12.42
N ILE A 30 -7.19 13.20 -11.88
CA ILE A 30 -6.21 14.10 -12.52
C ILE A 30 -5.67 13.45 -13.81
N ALA A 31 -5.29 12.17 -13.77
CA ALA A 31 -4.77 11.44 -14.91
C ALA A 31 -5.77 11.39 -16.08
N ARG A 32 -7.07 11.21 -15.77
CA ARG A 32 -8.15 11.34 -16.77
C ARG A 32 -8.23 12.72 -17.41
N ARG A 33 -7.95 13.80 -16.68
CA ARG A 33 -7.95 15.18 -17.20
C ARG A 33 -6.68 15.52 -17.98
N ALA A 34 -5.58 14.83 -17.71
CA ALA A 34 -4.28 15.03 -18.36
C ALA A 34 -4.11 14.20 -19.65
N ASP A 35 -5.19 13.70 -20.24
CA ASP A 35 -5.20 12.81 -21.41
C ASP A 35 -4.38 11.51 -21.24
N ASN A 36 -4.10 11.11 -19.99
CA ASN A 36 -3.40 9.88 -19.65
C ASN A 36 -4.25 9.03 -18.70
N PRO A 37 -5.35 8.42 -19.20
CA PRO A 37 -6.28 7.69 -18.36
C PRO A 37 -5.65 6.40 -17.84
N ILE A 38 -5.28 6.40 -16.56
CA ILE A 38 -4.87 5.18 -15.86
C ILE A 38 -6.13 4.37 -15.54
N SER A 39 -6.15 3.09 -15.93
CA SER A 39 -7.27 2.21 -15.60
C SER A 39 -7.23 1.79 -14.13
N PHE A 40 -8.41 1.55 -13.54
CA PHE A 40 -8.53 1.03 -12.17
C PHE A 40 -7.66 -0.21 -11.94
N TRP A 41 -7.65 -1.10 -12.92
CA TRP A 41 -6.91 -2.36 -12.85
C TRP A 41 -5.40 -2.17 -12.97
N GLU A 42 -4.97 -1.22 -13.81
CA GLU A 42 -3.55 -0.90 -13.94
C GLU A 42 -2.98 -0.32 -12.65
N PHE A 43 -3.70 0.60 -12.00
CA PHE A 43 -3.31 1.12 -10.69
C PHE A 43 -3.32 0.02 -9.63
N THR A 44 -4.39 -0.77 -9.59
CA THR A 44 -4.55 -1.83 -8.57
C THR A 44 -3.49 -2.91 -8.71
N ARG A 45 -3.09 -3.31 -9.93
CA ARG A 45 -2.04 -4.31 -10.12
C ARG A 45 -0.67 -3.82 -9.63
N LYS A 46 -0.32 -2.57 -9.96
CA LYS A 46 0.95 -1.95 -9.52
C LYS A 46 0.91 -1.68 -8.01
N GLY A 47 -0.17 -1.10 -7.51
CA GLY A 47 -0.41 -0.80 -6.10
C GLY A 47 -0.41 -2.05 -5.23
N ALA A 48 -1.10 -3.11 -5.64
CA ALA A 48 -1.11 -4.38 -4.92
C ALA A 48 0.29 -5.00 -4.81
N LEU A 49 1.08 -4.98 -5.89
CA LEU A 49 2.45 -5.49 -5.87
C LEU A 49 3.32 -4.71 -4.86
N VAL A 50 3.24 -3.37 -4.88
CA VAL A 50 4.00 -2.50 -3.98
C VAL A 50 3.53 -2.64 -2.54
N THR A 51 2.23 -2.72 -2.30
CA THR A 51 1.66 -2.94 -0.96
C THR A 51 2.11 -4.28 -0.40
N VAL A 52 2.06 -5.37 -1.18
CA VAL A 52 2.52 -6.70 -0.73
C VAL A 52 4.01 -6.69 -0.42
N ALA A 53 4.85 -6.09 -1.28
CA ALA A 53 6.28 -5.95 -1.03
C ALA A 53 6.57 -5.15 0.25
N SER A 54 5.84 -4.07 0.46
CA SER A 54 5.96 -3.22 1.66
C SER A 54 5.50 -3.96 2.92
N LEU A 55 4.41 -4.73 2.83
CA LEU A 55 3.91 -5.58 3.90
C LEU A 55 4.93 -6.65 4.28
N ALA A 56 5.56 -7.28 3.29
CA ALA A 56 6.62 -8.26 3.53
C ALA A 56 7.83 -7.63 4.24
N LEU A 57 8.26 -6.44 3.81
CA LEU A 57 9.32 -5.68 4.48
C LEU A 57 8.98 -5.32 5.93
N VAL A 58 7.76 -4.82 6.17
CA VAL A 58 7.27 -4.52 7.52
C VAL A 58 7.21 -5.78 8.38
N ALA A 59 6.74 -6.90 7.83
CA ALA A 59 6.66 -8.18 8.52
C ALA A 59 8.06 -8.69 8.90
N ILE A 60 9.03 -8.63 7.98
CA ILE A 60 10.43 -8.98 8.24
C ILE A 60 11.03 -8.05 9.30
N TYR A 61 10.83 -6.74 9.18
CA TYR A 61 11.35 -5.77 10.15
C TYR A 61 10.80 -6.02 11.56
N LEU A 62 9.49 -6.22 11.68
CA LEU A 62 8.86 -6.52 12.97
C LEU A 62 9.35 -7.86 13.51
N TRP A 63 9.49 -8.88 12.66
CA TRP A 63 10.02 -10.19 13.06
C TRP A 63 11.46 -10.07 13.59
N VAL A 64 12.37 -9.44 12.86
CA VAL A 64 13.75 -9.21 13.33
C VAL A 64 13.76 -8.40 14.62
N ARG A 65 13.04 -7.28 14.66
CA ARG A 65 13.03 -6.38 15.82
C ARG A 65 12.50 -7.01 17.09
N TYR A 66 11.47 -7.85 17.00
CA TYR A 66 10.77 -8.39 18.17
C TYR A 66 11.09 -9.85 18.48
N PHE A 67 11.62 -10.63 17.53
CA PHE A 67 11.99 -12.05 17.73
C PHE A 67 13.50 -12.33 17.62
N ALA A 68 14.31 -11.50 16.94
CA ALA A 68 15.76 -11.74 16.86
C ALA A 68 16.55 -11.12 18.03
N PHE A 69 15.95 -10.20 18.78
CA PHE A 69 16.53 -9.57 19.97
C PHE A 69 15.78 -9.93 21.28
N SER A 70 14.90 -10.94 21.25
CA SER A 70 14.19 -11.47 22.42
C SER A 70 14.82 -12.77 22.92
#